data_AF-A0A2A2PWZ5-F1
#
_entry.id   AF-A0A2A2PWZ5-F1
#
_cell.length_a   1.000
_cell.length_b   1.000
_cell.length_c   1.000
_cell.angle_alpha   90.00
_cell.angle_beta   90.00
_cell.angle_gamma   90.00
#
_symmetry.space_group_name_H-M   'P 1'
#
loop_
_entity.id
_entity.type
_entity.pdbx_description
1 polymer ?
#
loop_
_entity_poly.entity_id
_entity_poly.type
_entity_poly.pdbx_seq_one_letter_code
_entity_poly.pdbx_strand_id
1 'polypeptide(L)'
;MSEIFTLRFRLREELRFLQAGQVLIAEKVKSGRRYSMKAWQHEMLMSFDGRTTFGAAAERIYLNRPGAFTAIGLLNFYNWLYTENLVICECDSIFEFAVADADSEKQGADEIHGERGLLGFASRLLGESRTRHGLAIAAALVFFLSVIRLVYVAAPVFEPPIDRLYAEVGQWFDEESPVATIAESRRAAADSAVEAIEFSALADETSSEASPVVPASPVPEPAFVKGVPLPPAEALSEAPSVSRIEVLRTEIEECRVRRDECYLQNDELGYRREVQRMMDLAREIGLIERER
;
A
#
# COMPACT_ATOMS: atom_id res chain seq x y z
N MET A 1 -3.64 -22.01 -2.63
CA MET A 1 -3.57 -21.03 -1.53
C MET A 1 -5.01 -20.72 -1.14
N SER A 2 -5.44 -21.11 0.04
CA SER A 2 -6.77 -20.73 0.56
C SER A 2 -6.72 -19.26 0.99
N GLU A 3 -7.59 -18.42 0.44
CA GLU A 3 -7.73 -17.03 0.87
C GLU A 3 -8.16 -17.02 2.36
N ILE A 4 -7.36 -16.40 3.22
CA ILE A 4 -7.62 -16.34 4.67
C ILE A 4 -8.87 -15.48 4.96
N PHE A 5 -9.18 -14.53 4.06
CA PHE A 5 -10.41 -13.74 4.08
C PHE A 5 -10.98 -13.65 2.67
N THR A 6 -12.19 -14.16 2.46
CA THR A 6 -12.94 -14.02 1.21
C THR A 6 -13.49 -12.61 1.10
N LEU A 7 -12.65 -11.68 0.67
CA LEU A 7 -13.06 -10.29 0.44
C LEU A 7 -13.96 -10.22 -0.79
N ARG A 8 -15.21 -9.82 -0.57
CA ARG A 8 -16.18 -9.56 -1.64
C ARG A 8 -16.15 -8.08 -1.99
N PHE A 9 -16.03 -7.80 -3.28
CA PHE A 9 -15.92 -6.44 -3.76
C PHE A 9 -17.24 -6.02 -4.39
N ARG A 10 -17.73 -4.86 -3.97
CA ARG A 10 -18.85 -4.19 -4.61
C ARG A 10 -18.37 -2.85 -5.17
N LEU A 11 -18.66 -2.60 -6.44
CA LEU A 11 -18.35 -1.32 -7.05
C LEU A 11 -19.25 -0.22 -6.47
N ARG A 12 -18.68 0.92 -6.10
CA ARG A 12 -19.47 2.12 -5.78
C ARG A 12 -20.11 2.64 -7.07
N GLU A 13 -21.37 3.09 -7.02
CA GLU A 13 -22.16 3.58 -8.17
C GLU A 13 -21.67 4.93 -8.73
N GLU A 14 -20.36 5.09 -8.93
CA GLU A 14 -19.72 6.35 -9.28
C GLU A 14 -18.98 6.30 -10.61
N LEU A 15 -18.88 5.14 -11.27
CA LEU A 15 -18.17 4.99 -12.54
C LEU A 15 -19.13 4.85 -13.71
N ARG A 16 -18.92 5.68 -14.74
CA ARG A 16 -19.52 5.53 -16.07
C ARG A 16 -18.46 4.99 -17.02
N PHE A 17 -18.80 4.01 -17.83
CA PHE A 17 -17.91 3.44 -18.82
C PHE A 17 -18.25 3.99 -20.21
N LEU A 18 -17.24 4.51 -20.90
CA LEU A 18 -17.34 5.05 -22.25
C LEU A 18 -16.33 4.32 -23.14
N GLN A 19 -16.76 3.93 -24.34
CA GLN A 19 -15.88 3.32 -25.33
C GLN A 19 -15.50 4.37 -26.37
N ALA A 20 -14.20 4.69 -26.47
CA ALA A 20 -13.65 5.62 -27.45
C ALA A 20 -12.70 4.85 -28.39
N GLY A 21 -13.24 4.35 -29.50
CA GLY A 21 -12.50 3.48 -30.43
C GLY A 21 -12.15 2.14 -29.77
N GLN A 22 -10.85 1.85 -29.66
CA GLN A 22 -10.35 0.65 -28.98
C GLN A 22 -10.04 0.85 -27.50
N VAL A 23 -10.16 2.07 -26.98
CA VAL A 23 -9.85 2.39 -25.59
C VAL A 23 -11.14 2.42 -24.77
N LEU A 24 -11.13 1.72 -23.63
CA LEU A 24 -12.18 1.80 -22.62
C LEU A 24 -11.80 2.88 -21.61
N ILE A 25 -12.71 3.82 -21.40
CA ILE A 25 -12.53 4.94 -20.48
C ILE A 25 -13.55 4.80 -19.35
N ALA A 26 -13.08 4.78 -18.11
CA ALA A 26 -13.94 4.91 -16.93
C ALA A 26 -13.94 6.37 -16.45
N GLU A 27 -15.10 6.98 -16.34
CA GLU A 27 -15.30 8.34 -15.86
C GLU A 27 -15.98 8.32 -14.48
N LYS A 28 -15.35 8.93 -13.49
CA LYS A 28 -15.90 9.07 -12.14
C LYS A 28 -16.89 10.24 -12.12
N VAL A 29 -18.17 9.97 -11.94
CA VAL A 29 -19.28 10.94 -12.10
C VAL A 29 -19.13 12.16 -11.19
N LYS A 30 -18.68 11.95 -9.94
CA LYS A 30 -18.54 13.04 -8.96
C LYS A 30 -17.38 13.99 -9.25
N SER A 31 -16.24 13.46 -9.71
CA SER A 31 -15.01 14.23 -9.90
C SER A 31 -14.74 14.60 -11.36
N GLY A 32 -15.43 13.99 -12.32
CA GLY A 32 -15.14 14.09 -13.74
C GLY A 32 -13.80 13.48 -14.16
N ARG A 33 -13.10 12.78 -13.26
CA ARG A 33 -11.82 12.14 -13.58
C ARG A 33 -12.03 10.98 -14.54
N ARG A 34 -11.15 10.86 -15.53
CA ARG A 34 -11.19 9.82 -16.55
C ARG A 34 -9.97 8.93 -16.44
N TYR A 35 -10.20 7.62 -16.51
CA TYR A 35 -9.18 6.60 -16.40
C TYR A 35 -9.21 5.76 -17.66
N SER A 36 -8.07 5.64 -18.34
CA SER A 36 -7.90 4.68 -19.43
C SER A 36 -7.71 3.29 -18.85
N MET A 37 -8.50 2.33 -19.32
CA MET A 37 -8.54 0.98 -18.77
C MET A 37 -8.30 -0.07 -19.85
N LYS A 38 -7.63 -1.15 -19.45
CA LYS A 38 -7.51 -2.36 -20.25
C LYS A 38 -8.82 -3.16 -20.20
N ALA A 39 -9.07 -3.96 -21.23
CA ALA A 39 -10.29 -4.77 -21.33
C ALA A 39 -10.51 -5.70 -20.13
N TRP A 40 -9.45 -6.33 -19.62
CA TRP A 40 -9.55 -7.21 -18.45
C TRP A 40 -9.91 -6.45 -17.17
N GLN A 41 -9.47 -5.20 -17.01
CA GLN A 41 -9.79 -4.39 -15.84
C GLN A 41 -11.27 -4.03 -15.82
N HIS A 42 -11.83 -3.70 -16.98
CA HIS A 42 -13.27 -3.47 -17.14
C HIS A 42 -14.09 -4.73 -16.84
N GLU A 43 -13.69 -5.90 -17.36
CA GLU A 43 -14.34 -7.17 -17.03
C GLU A 43 -14.27 -7.49 -15.54
N MET A 44 -13.15 -7.17 -14.90
CA MET A 44 -12.99 -7.35 -13.45
C MET A 44 -13.93 -6.43 -12.66
N LEU A 45 -14.01 -5.14 -13.03
CA LEU A 45 -14.95 -4.20 -12.42
C LEU A 45 -16.41 -4.64 -12.57
N MET A 46 -16.78 -5.14 -13.75
CA MET A 46 -18.12 -5.68 -14.02
C MET A 46 -18.42 -6.96 -13.24
N SER A 47 -17.41 -7.61 -12.68
CA SER A 47 -17.57 -8.78 -11.82
C SER A 47 -17.92 -8.41 -10.37
N PHE A 48 -17.62 -7.18 -9.93
CA PHE A 48 -17.75 -6.74 -8.54
C PHE A 48 -19.19 -6.42 -8.15
N ASP A 49 -19.98 -7.48 -7.99
CA ASP A 49 -21.39 -7.50 -7.60
C ASP A 49 -21.62 -7.64 -6.08
N GLY A 50 -20.55 -7.68 -5.27
CA GLY A 50 -20.61 -7.97 -3.84
C GLY A 50 -20.77 -9.45 -3.50
N ARG A 51 -20.89 -10.34 -4.49
CA ARG A 51 -21.00 -11.80 -4.29
C ARG A 51 -19.71 -12.51 -4.65
N THR A 52 -19.07 -12.07 -5.73
CA THR A 52 -17.82 -12.66 -6.19
C THR A 52 -16.63 -12.13 -5.40
N THR A 53 -15.69 -13.01 -5.05
CA THR A 53 -14.43 -12.61 -4.44
C THR A 53 -13.47 -12.09 -5.49
N PHE A 54 -12.51 -11.27 -5.07
CA PHE A 54 -11.47 -10.75 -5.97
C PHE A 54 -10.68 -11.87 -6.63
N GLY A 55 -10.28 -12.90 -5.86
CA GLY A 55 -9.58 -14.07 -6.38
C GLY A 55 -10.37 -14.83 -7.42
N ALA A 56 -11.66 -15.10 -7.16
CA ALA A 56 -12.52 -15.80 -8.12
C ALA A 56 -12.73 -15.00 -9.42
N ALA A 57 -12.88 -13.68 -9.31
CA ALA A 57 -12.97 -12.81 -10.48
C ALA A 57 -11.65 -12.81 -11.29
N ALA A 58 -10.51 -12.73 -10.62
CA ALA A 58 -9.18 -12.76 -11.26
C ALA A 58 -8.93 -14.10 -11.96
N GLU A 59 -9.23 -15.21 -11.28
CA GLU A 59 -9.09 -16.57 -11.82
C GLU A 59 -9.94 -16.75 -13.07
N ARG A 60 -11.21 -16.33 -13.04
CA ARG A 60 -12.10 -16.40 -14.20
C ARG A 60 -11.55 -15.64 -15.41
N ILE A 61 -11.02 -14.45 -15.19
CA ILE A 61 -10.42 -13.63 -16.27
C ILE A 61 -9.16 -14.30 -16.81
N TYR A 62 -8.32 -14.85 -15.93
CA TYR A 62 -7.10 -15.55 -16.32
C TYR A 62 -7.41 -16.80 -17.16
N LEU A 63 -8.42 -17.58 -16.78
CA LEU A 63 -8.87 -18.76 -17.54
C LEU A 63 -9.42 -18.38 -18.91
N ASN A 64 -10.18 -17.28 -18.99
CA ASN A 64 -10.75 -16.81 -20.26
C ASN A 64 -9.70 -16.17 -21.17
N ARG A 65 -8.69 -15.51 -20.60
CA ARG A 65 -7.62 -14.81 -21.32
C ARG A 65 -6.28 -15.02 -20.62
N PRO A 66 -5.58 -16.13 -20.91
CA PRO A 66 -4.26 -16.39 -20.36
C PRO A 66 -3.31 -15.26 -20.73
N GLY A 67 -2.61 -14.70 -19.73
CA GLY A 67 -1.68 -13.59 -19.93
C GLY A 67 -2.33 -12.19 -20.04
N ALA A 68 -3.64 -12.05 -19.76
CA ALA A 68 -4.31 -10.76 -19.72
C ALA A 68 -3.66 -9.76 -18.74
N PHE A 69 -3.14 -10.28 -17.62
CA PHE A 69 -2.45 -9.51 -16.60
C PHE A 69 -1.28 -10.29 -15.99
N THR A 70 -0.35 -9.54 -15.43
CA THR A 70 0.74 -10.06 -14.58
C THR A 70 0.37 -9.90 -13.11
N ALA A 71 1.06 -10.59 -12.19
CA ALA A 71 0.85 -10.43 -10.75
C ALA A 71 1.04 -8.96 -10.30
N ILE A 72 2.06 -8.28 -10.83
CA ILE A 72 2.31 -6.85 -10.58
C ILE A 72 1.16 -6.00 -11.13
N GLY A 73 0.66 -6.32 -12.33
CA GLY A 73 -0.46 -5.61 -12.94
C GLY A 73 -1.76 -5.73 -12.12
N LEU A 74 -2.01 -6.91 -11.56
CA LEU A 74 -3.16 -7.16 -10.69
C LEU A 74 -3.03 -6.41 -9.36
N LEU A 75 -1.84 -6.39 -8.76
CA LEU A 75 -1.56 -5.62 -7.54
C LEU A 75 -1.72 -4.11 -7.77
N ASN A 76 -1.20 -3.59 -8.88
CA ASN A 76 -1.36 -2.18 -9.24
C ASN A 76 -2.84 -1.81 -9.45
N PHE A 77 -3.61 -2.70 -10.05
CA PHE A 77 -5.05 -2.53 -10.19
C PHE A 77 -5.76 -2.52 -8.84
N TYR A 78 -5.41 -3.45 -7.94
CA TYR A 78 -5.92 -3.47 -6.57
C TYR A 78 -5.63 -2.16 -5.81
N ASN A 79 -4.38 -1.70 -5.87
CA ASN A 79 -3.96 -0.45 -5.23
C ASN A 79 -4.71 0.76 -5.79
N TRP A 80 -4.96 0.79 -7.11
CA TRP A 80 -5.76 1.83 -7.74
C TRP A 80 -7.21 1.83 -7.23
N LEU A 81 -7.87 0.66 -7.13
CA LEU A 81 -9.23 0.55 -6.60
C LEU A 81 -9.34 1.12 -5.17
N TYR A 82 -8.34 0.83 -4.34
CA TYR A 82 -8.25 1.30 -2.97
C TYR A 82 -7.99 2.81 -2.89
N THR A 83 -7.00 3.30 -3.63
CA THR A 83 -6.57 4.71 -3.59
C THR A 83 -7.66 5.65 -4.08
N GLU A 84 -8.38 5.25 -5.12
CA GLU A 84 -9.49 6.03 -5.68
C GLU A 84 -10.83 5.78 -4.97
N ASN A 85 -10.82 4.94 -3.93
CA ASN A 85 -11.98 4.55 -3.12
C ASN A 85 -13.17 4.13 -4.00
N LEU A 86 -12.91 3.26 -4.97
CA LEU A 86 -13.90 2.85 -5.99
C LEU A 86 -14.74 1.65 -5.56
N VAL A 87 -14.25 0.89 -4.59
CA VAL A 87 -14.86 -0.36 -4.14
C VAL A 87 -15.24 -0.28 -2.67
N ILE A 88 -16.26 -1.04 -2.28
CA ILE A 88 -16.61 -1.35 -0.91
C ILE A 88 -16.26 -2.81 -0.70
N CYS A 89 -15.43 -3.09 0.31
CA CYS A 89 -15.17 -4.45 0.74
C CYS A 89 -16.28 -4.86 1.70
N GLU A 90 -17.14 -5.77 1.25
CA GLU A 90 -18.09 -6.45 2.12
C GLU A 90 -17.38 -7.70 2.66
N CYS A 91 -17.09 -7.71 3.96
CA CYS A 91 -16.65 -8.92 4.63
C CYS A 91 -17.89 -9.68 5.07
N ASP A 92 -17.95 -10.98 4.77
CA ASP A 92 -18.93 -11.85 5.43
C ASP A 92 -18.74 -11.70 6.94
N SER A 93 -19.81 -11.36 7.64
CA SER A 93 -19.77 -11.23 9.09
C SER A 93 -19.34 -12.56 9.68
N ILE A 94 -18.13 -12.60 10.25
CA ILE A 94 -17.60 -13.78 10.95
C ILE A 94 -18.51 -14.14 12.14
N PHE A 95 -19.37 -13.20 12.58
CA PHE A 95 -20.46 -13.45 13.50
C PHE A 95 -21.68 -14.03 12.78
N GLU A 96 -21.50 -15.13 12.06
CA GLU A 96 -22.61 -16.05 11.88
C GLU A 96 -22.77 -16.72 13.24
N PHE A 97 -23.73 -16.24 14.04
CA PHE A 97 -24.14 -16.95 15.23
C PHE A 97 -24.58 -18.33 14.77
N ALA A 98 -23.73 -19.33 14.98
CA ALA A 98 -24.13 -20.72 14.93
C ALA A 98 -25.27 -20.84 15.94
N VAL A 99 -26.51 -20.74 15.45
CA VAL A 99 -27.66 -21.30 16.13
C VAL A 99 -27.33 -22.78 16.15
N ALA A 100 -26.70 -23.21 17.24
CA ALA A 100 -26.54 -24.61 17.52
C ALA A 100 -27.97 -25.15 17.54
N ASP A 101 -28.34 -25.82 16.45
CA ASP A 101 -29.56 -26.61 16.35
C ASP A 101 -29.43 -27.73 17.38
N ALA A 102 -29.73 -27.39 18.63
CA ALA A 102 -30.13 -28.35 19.64
C ALA A 102 -31.51 -28.85 19.20
N ASP A 103 -31.48 -30.03 18.59
CA ASP A 103 -32.61 -30.94 18.44
C ASP A 103 -33.72 -30.50 17.49
N SER A 104 -33.57 -30.77 16.19
CA SER A 104 -34.72 -30.88 15.28
C SER A 104 -34.46 -31.88 14.15
N GLU A 105 -34.24 -33.14 14.52
CA GLU A 105 -34.76 -34.25 13.70
C GLU A 105 -36.29 -34.15 13.71
N LYS A 106 -36.86 -33.45 12.72
CA LYS A 106 -38.15 -33.77 12.10
C LYS A 106 -38.41 -32.87 10.90
N GLN A 107 -38.33 -33.53 9.73
CA GLN A 107 -38.96 -33.24 8.45
C GLN A 107 -40.00 -32.11 8.42
N GLY A 108 -39.88 -31.27 7.39
CA GLY A 108 -41.00 -30.51 6.86
C GLY A 108 -40.54 -29.33 6.03
N ALA A 109 -40.51 -29.52 4.71
CA ALA A 109 -40.34 -28.45 3.74
C ALA A 109 -41.35 -27.32 3.98
N ASP A 110 -40.86 -26.10 4.15
CA ASP A 110 -41.40 -24.93 3.46
C ASP A 110 -40.40 -23.77 3.59
N GLU A 111 -39.96 -23.26 2.45
CA GLU A 111 -39.49 -21.88 2.34
C GLU A 111 -40.57 -20.95 2.89
N ILE A 112 -40.17 -19.83 3.52
CA ILE A 112 -40.74 -18.46 3.39
C ILE A 112 -40.42 -17.62 4.66
N HIS A 113 -39.77 -16.48 4.43
CA HIS A 113 -39.69 -15.25 5.26
C HIS A 113 -38.66 -15.16 6.41
N GLY A 114 -37.45 -14.72 6.04
CA GLY A 114 -36.35 -14.37 6.95
C GLY A 114 -36.59 -13.19 7.92
N GLU A 115 -37.65 -12.38 7.77
CA GLU A 115 -37.93 -11.28 8.71
C GLU A 115 -38.89 -11.65 9.86
N ARG A 116 -39.74 -12.68 9.69
CA ARG A 116 -40.65 -13.13 10.78
C ARG A 116 -39.94 -14.03 11.79
N GLY A 117 -38.83 -14.67 11.39
CA GLY A 117 -38.03 -15.53 12.28
C GLY A 117 -37.38 -14.75 13.42
N LEU A 118 -36.81 -13.57 13.16
CA LEU A 118 -36.13 -12.75 14.17
C LEU A 118 -37.09 -12.19 15.23
N LEU A 119 -38.28 -11.72 14.83
CA LEU A 119 -39.30 -11.23 15.76
C LEU A 119 -39.90 -12.38 16.60
N GLY A 120 -40.15 -13.53 15.99
CA GLY A 120 -40.59 -14.74 16.70
C GLY A 120 -39.53 -15.25 17.69
N PHE A 121 -38.26 -15.20 17.31
CA PHE A 121 -37.13 -15.56 18.16
C PHE A 121 -36.95 -14.57 19.31
N ALA A 122 -36.98 -13.27 19.06
CA ALA A 122 -36.92 -12.25 20.10
C ALA A 122 -38.04 -12.45 21.14
N SER A 123 -39.28 -12.72 20.70
CA SER A 123 -40.39 -12.98 21.61
C SER A 123 -40.21 -14.24 22.48
N ARG A 124 -39.59 -15.30 21.95
CA ARG A 124 -39.28 -16.53 22.71
C ARG A 124 -38.11 -16.34 23.68
N LEU A 125 -37.06 -15.65 23.25
CA LEU A 125 -35.88 -15.35 24.08
C LEU A 125 -36.22 -14.38 25.22
N LEU A 126 -37.13 -13.44 24.97
CA LEU A 126 -37.73 -12.61 26.00
C LEU A 126 -38.75 -13.38 26.85
N GLY A 127 -39.14 -14.62 26.58
CA GLY A 127 -40.10 -15.36 27.42
C GLY A 127 -39.50 -15.84 28.75
N GLU A 128 -38.21 -16.19 28.75
CA GLU A 128 -37.55 -16.82 29.89
C GLU A 128 -36.83 -15.80 30.78
N SER A 129 -37.13 -15.79 32.09
CA SER A 129 -36.57 -14.81 33.03
C SER A 129 -35.05 -14.96 33.25
N ARG A 130 -34.52 -16.17 33.05
CA ARG A 130 -33.08 -16.48 33.17
C ARG A 130 -32.27 -15.99 31.97
N THR A 131 -32.79 -16.15 30.75
CA THR A 131 -32.14 -15.64 29.53
C THR A 131 -32.13 -14.12 29.51
N ARG A 132 -33.18 -13.46 30.02
CA ARG A 132 -33.19 -11.99 30.20
C ARG A 132 -32.08 -11.50 31.13
N HIS A 133 -31.83 -12.20 32.24
CA HIS A 133 -30.73 -11.85 33.14
C HIS A 133 -29.37 -12.07 32.47
N GLY A 134 -29.19 -13.19 31.77
CA GLY A 134 -27.96 -13.46 31.01
C GLY A 134 -27.69 -12.40 29.94
N LEU A 135 -28.72 -12.03 29.17
CA LEU A 135 -28.64 -11.00 28.13
C LEU A 135 -28.35 -9.61 28.74
N ALA A 136 -28.97 -9.27 29.88
CA ALA A 136 -28.72 -8.02 30.58
C ALA A 136 -27.27 -7.93 31.09
N ILE A 137 -26.72 -9.02 31.62
CA ILE A 137 -25.32 -9.09 32.05
C ILE A 137 -24.39 -8.96 30.84
N ALA A 138 -24.68 -9.67 29.74
CA ALA A 138 -23.88 -9.58 28.52
C ALA A 138 -23.90 -8.16 27.92
N ALA A 139 -25.07 -7.54 27.84
CA ALA A 139 -25.22 -6.16 27.38
C ALA A 139 -24.48 -5.17 28.29
N ALA A 140 -24.54 -5.37 29.60
CA ALA A 140 -23.78 -4.56 30.56
C ALA A 140 -22.27 -4.72 30.34
N LEU A 141 -21.76 -5.94 30.15
CA LEU A 141 -20.35 -6.18 29.86
C LEU A 141 -19.90 -5.51 28.56
N VAL A 142 -20.69 -5.63 27.48
CA VAL A 142 -20.40 -4.95 26.20
C VAL A 142 -20.39 -3.43 26.36
N PHE A 143 -21.34 -2.90 27.13
CA PHE A 143 -21.39 -1.47 27.45
C PHE A 143 -20.15 -1.03 28.23
N PHE A 144 -19.77 -1.75 29.29
CA PHE A 144 -18.56 -1.46 30.07
C PHE A 144 -17.29 -1.51 29.22
N LEU A 145 -17.13 -2.54 28.37
CA LEU A 145 -15.97 -2.65 27.48
C LEU A 145 -15.93 -1.52 26.45
N SER A 146 -17.09 -1.08 25.98
CA SER A 146 -17.23 0.05 25.04
C SER A 146 -16.85 1.38 25.72
N VAL A 147 -17.27 1.60 26.96
CA VAL A 147 -16.86 2.76 27.77
C VAL A 147 -15.36 2.73 28.05
N ILE A 148 -14.79 1.59 28.45
CA ILE A 148 -13.33 1.45 28.66
C ILE A 148 -12.58 1.75 27.37
N ARG A 149 -13.05 1.25 26.23
CA ARG A 149 -12.43 1.54 24.93
C ARG A 149 -12.51 3.03 24.58
N LEU A 150 -13.64 3.69 24.86
CA LEU A 150 -13.81 5.12 24.61
C LEU A 150 -12.88 5.95 25.52
N VAL A 151 -12.76 5.57 26.79
CA VAL A 151 -11.80 6.18 27.73
C VAL A 151 -10.37 5.93 27.28
N TYR A 152 -10.01 4.73 26.83
CA TYR A 152 -8.66 4.41 26.35
C TYR A 152 -8.30 5.19 25.09
N VAL A 153 -9.24 5.36 24.16
CA VAL A 153 -9.05 6.16 22.95
C VAL A 153 -9.03 7.67 23.25
N ALA A 154 -9.78 8.12 24.26
CA ALA A 154 -9.81 9.52 24.67
C ALA A 154 -8.74 9.89 25.69
N ALA A 155 -8.09 8.93 26.37
CA ALA A 155 -7.01 9.15 27.32
C ALA A 155 -5.89 10.06 26.78
N PRO A 156 -5.38 9.89 25.53
CA PRO A 156 -4.39 10.80 24.97
C PRO A 156 -4.90 12.23 24.70
N VAL A 157 -6.21 12.50 24.85
CA VAL A 157 -6.80 13.85 24.75
C VAL A 157 -6.82 14.55 26.12
N PHE A 158 -6.80 13.78 27.21
CA PHE A 158 -6.90 14.31 28.58
C PHE A 158 -5.57 14.30 29.36
N GLU A 159 -4.53 13.64 28.86
CA GLU A 159 -3.16 13.89 29.32
C GLU A 159 -2.61 15.11 28.59
N PRO A 160 -2.45 16.29 29.26
CA PRO A 160 -1.64 17.35 28.67
C PRO A 160 -0.24 16.77 28.43
N PRO A 161 0.42 17.12 27.31
CA PRO A 161 1.75 16.63 27.02
C PRO A 161 2.63 16.90 28.23
N ILE A 162 3.11 15.82 28.84
CA ILE A 162 3.97 15.80 30.02
C ILE A 162 5.21 16.71 29.80
N ASP A 163 5.56 16.94 28.54
CA ASP A 163 6.56 17.90 28.08
C ASP A 163 6.32 19.36 28.55
N ARG A 164 5.07 19.79 28.79
CA ARG A 164 4.81 21.13 29.34
C ARG A 164 5.14 21.25 30.82
N LEU A 165 4.91 20.21 31.62
CA LEU A 165 5.24 20.22 33.04
C LEU A 165 6.75 20.12 33.27
N TYR A 166 7.47 19.35 32.46
CA TYR A 166 8.94 19.31 32.55
C TYR A 166 9.62 20.55 31.95
N ALA A 167 9.01 21.24 30.97
CA ALA A 167 9.52 22.51 30.48
C ALA A 167 9.41 23.65 31.52
N GLU A 168 8.34 23.69 32.31
CA GLU A 168 8.20 24.67 33.41
C GLU A 168 9.07 24.31 34.62
N VAL A 169 9.22 23.03 34.95
CA VAL A 169 10.11 22.59 36.05
C VAL A 169 11.59 22.74 35.67
N GLY A 170 11.97 22.52 34.41
CA GLY A 170 13.34 22.76 33.92
C GLY A 170 13.77 24.23 34.04
N GLN A 171 12.84 25.18 33.84
CA GLN A 171 13.12 26.61 34.04
C GLN A 171 13.37 27.02 35.49
N TRP A 172 12.99 26.20 36.47
CA TRP A 172 13.26 26.49 37.90
C TRP A 172 14.60 25.92 38.39
N PHE A 173 15.24 25.04 37.61
CA PHE A 173 16.50 24.41 37.98
C PHE A 173 17.71 24.88 37.15
N ASP A 174 17.49 25.68 36.10
CA ASP A 174 18.56 26.33 35.33
C ASP A 174 18.84 27.75 35.85
N GLU A 175 19.30 27.85 37.10
CA GLU A 175 20.02 29.03 37.57
C GLU A 175 21.37 28.59 38.16
N GLU A 176 22.45 29.04 37.51
CA GLU A 176 23.88 28.99 37.89
C GLU A 176 24.67 27.67 37.69
N SER A 177 25.35 27.56 36.53
CA SER A 177 26.83 27.61 36.49
C SER A 177 27.39 27.73 35.06
N PRO A 178 28.61 28.28 34.88
CA PRO A 178 29.01 28.96 33.65
C PRO A 178 29.98 28.17 32.74
N VAL A 179 29.85 28.45 31.44
CA VAL A 179 30.88 28.58 30.41
C VAL A 179 31.75 27.36 30.08
N ALA A 180 31.54 26.81 28.88
CA ALA A 180 32.61 26.65 27.89
C ALA A 180 32.03 26.68 26.46
N THR A 181 32.38 27.74 25.76
CA THR A 181 32.33 27.98 24.30
C THR A 181 32.74 26.79 23.44
N ILE A 182 32.08 26.58 22.29
CA ILE A 182 32.70 26.43 20.96
C ILE A 182 31.66 26.67 19.85
N ALA A 183 31.98 27.67 19.03
CA ALA A 183 31.65 27.88 17.62
C ALA A 183 30.18 28.02 17.16
N GLU A 184 29.79 29.29 17.02
CA GLU A 184 28.89 29.77 15.97
C GLU A 184 29.30 29.26 14.57
N SER A 185 28.33 28.80 13.80
CA SER A 185 28.40 28.81 12.33
C SER A 185 27.05 29.27 11.78
N ARG A 186 26.94 30.59 11.61
CA ARG A 186 25.93 31.24 10.77
C ARG A 186 26.25 30.92 9.30
N ARG A 187 25.33 30.28 8.61
CA ARG A 187 25.04 30.49 7.17
C ARG A 187 23.51 30.50 7.04
N ALA A 188 22.90 31.67 7.12
CA ALA A 188 22.60 32.53 5.97
C ALA A 188 21.64 31.84 4.99
N ALA A 189 20.37 32.25 5.07
CA ALA A 189 19.39 32.10 4.02
C ALA A 189 19.95 32.71 2.72
N ALA A 190 19.91 31.95 1.65
CA ALA A 190 20.14 32.43 0.31
C ALA A 190 19.01 31.92 -0.58
N ASP A 191 18.38 32.87 -1.25
CA ASP A 191 17.34 32.70 -2.25
C ASP A 191 17.73 31.70 -3.34
N SER A 192 16.77 30.88 -3.75
CA SER A 192 16.83 30.14 -5.01
C SER A 192 15.46 30.25 -5.68
N ALA A 193 15.26 31.37 -6.37
CA ALA A 193 14.37 31.43 -7.52
C ALA A 193 15.01 30.69 -8.71
N VAL A 194 14.20 30.37 -9.72
CA VAL A 194 14.53 29.69 -10.99
C VAL A 194 14.50 28.15 -10.84
N GLU A 195 13.68 27.35 -11.53
CA GLU A 195 13.10 27.48 -12.88
C GLU A 195 11.86 26.57 -12.99
N ALA A 196 10.80 27.08 -13.62
CA ALA A 196 9.67 26.29 -14.07
C ALA A 196 10.08 25.51 -15.33
N ILE A 197 10.02 24.19 -15.28
CA ILE A 197 10.20 23.33 -16.44
C ILE A 197 8.82 22.93 -16.95
N GLU A 198 8.33 23.66 -17.94
CA GLU A 198 7.27 23.22 -18.84
C GLU A 198 7.81 22.15 -19.79
N PHE A 199 7.17 20.99 -19.83
CA PHE A 199 7.43 19.93 -20.82
C PHE A 199 6.12 19.54 -21.49
N SER A 200 5.95 19.95 -22.75
CA SER A 200 5.09 19.34 -23.79
C SER A 200 5.35 20.13 -25.09
N ALA A 201 6.11 19.59 -26.05
CA ALA A 201 5.73 18.61 -27.09
C ALA A 201 5.15 19.26 -28.36
N LEU A 202 5.85 19.08 -29.49
CA LEU A 202 5.38 18.80 -30.88
C LEU A 202 6.64 18.80 -31.78
N ALA A 203 7.09 17.69 -32.37
CA ALA A 203 6.56 16.90 -33.49
C ALA A 203 6.97 17.41 -34.89
N ASP A 204 7.66 16.52 -35.61
CA ASP A 204 7.75 16.27 -37.07
C ASP A 204 8.29 17.36 -38.04
N GLU A 205 9.31 16.98 -38.83
CA GLU A 205 9.16 16.76 -40.30
C GLU A 205 10.47 16.31 -41.01
N THR A 206 10.38 15.15 -41.70
CA THR A 206 10.89 14.75 -43.04
C THR A 206 12.31 15.07 -43.59
N SER A 207 13.03 14.00 -43.99
CA SER A 207 13.58 13.70 -45.36
C SER A 207 14.68 12.62 -45.30
N SER A 208 14.53 11.42 -45.91
CA SER A 208 14.97 11.01 -47.28
C SER A 208 16.45 11.35 -47.57
N GLU A 209 17.37 10.49 -48.01
CA GLU A 209 17.31 9.55 -49.15
C GLU A 209 18.65 8.77 -49.30
N ALA A 210 18.59 7.58 -49.91
CA ALA A 210 19.58 6.86 -50.75
C ALA A 210 20.97 6.33 -50.23
N SER A 211 21.13 5.00 -50.39
CA SER A 211 22.38 4.19 -50.56
C SER A 211 23.06 4.47 -51.92
N PRO A 212 24.33 4.04 -52.26
CA PRO A 212 24.74 2.61 -52.30
C PRO A 212 26.28 2.21 -52.25
N VAL A 213 26.54 0.91 -51.96
CA VAL A 213 27.52 -0.06 -52.59
C VAL A 213 29.08 0.05 -52.43
N VAL A 214 29.69 -0.87 -51.63
CA VAL A 214 30.78 -1.92 -51.88
C VAL A 214 32.07 -1.53 -52.68
N PRO A 215 33.33 -2.08 -52.50
CA PRO A 215 33.78 -3.41 -51.98
C PRO A 215 35.06 -3.56 -51.10
N ALA A 216 35.15 -4.75 -50.48
CA ALA A 216 36.24 -5.71 -50.16
C ALA A 216 37.77 -5.43 -50.25
N SER A 217 38.45 -5.86 -49.16
CA SER A 217 39.78 -6.54 -49.03
C SER A 217 41.11 -5.81 -49.35
N PRO A 218 42.30 -6.26 -48.86
CA PRO A 218 42.65 -7.35 -47.94
C PRO A 218 43.65 -6.99 -46.79
N VAL A 219 43.89 -7.98 -45.93
CA VAL A 219 44.92 -8.12 -44.86
C VAL A 219 46.37 -7.96 -45.39
N PRO A 220 47.29 -7.41 -44.58
CA PRO A 220 48.49 -8.19 -44.22
C PRO A 220 48.93 -8.02 -42.74
N GLU A 221 49.08 -9.14 -42.03
CA GLU A 221 50.07 -9.32 -40.95
C GLU A 221 51.50 -9.21 -41.55
N PRO A 222 52.52 -8.71 -40.83
CA PRO A 222 53.24 -9.60 -39.89
C PRO A 222 53.98 -8.94 -38.71
N ALA A 223 54.47 -9.84 -37.84
CA ALA A 223 55.71 -9.76 -37.06
C ALA A 223 55.64 -9.27 -35.60
N PHE A 224 55.60 -10.27 -34.71
CA PHE A 224 56.45 -10.44 -33.52
C PHE A 224 57.21 -9.21 -33.00
N VAL A 225 56.79 -8.71 -31.83
CA VAL A 225 57.70 -8.11 -30.85
C VAL A 225 57.50 -8.77 -29.49
N LYS A 226 58.64 -9.13 -28.91
CA LYS A 226 58.85 -9.96 -27.73
C LYS A 226 58.88 -9.07 -26.48
N GLY A 227 58.06 -9.42 -25.49
CA GLY A 227 58.37 -9.28 -24.06
C GLY A 227 58.13 -7.92 -23.39
N VAL A 228 57.01 -7.82 -22.66
CA VAL A 228 56.93 -7.13 -21.36
C VAL A 228 56.06 -8.00 -20.44
N PRO A 229 56.51 -8.36 -19.22
CA PRO A 229 55.72 -9.18 -18.32
C PRO A 229 54.55 -8.39 -17.75
N LEU A 230 53.33 -8.91 -17.94
CA LEU A 230 52.13 -8.48 -17.22
C LEU A 230 52.32 -8.77 -15.72
N PRO A 231 52.03 -7.82 -14.81
CA PRO A 231 51.73 -8.18 -13.42
C PRO A 231 50.43 -9.00 -13.40
N PRO A 232 50.25 -9.89 -12.41
CA PRO A 232 49.14 -10.83 -12.39
C PRO A 232 47.81 -10.07 -12.43
N ALA A 233 46.91 -10.55 -13.29
CA ALA A 233 45.52 -10.13 -13.32
C ALA A 233 44.93 -10.35 -11.92
N GLU A 234 44.86 -9.27 -11.13
CA GLU A 234 43.93 -9.20 -10.03
C GLU A 234 42.55 -9.39 -10.65
N ALA A 235 41.92 -10.50 -10.25
CA ALA A 235 40.54 -10.78 -10.53
C ALA A 235 39.73 -9.52 -10.23
N LEU A 236 39.14 -8.94 -11.26
CA LEU A 236 38.04 -7.98 -11.13
C LEU A 236 36.95 -8.68 -10.32
N SER A 237 36.99 -8.42 -9.01
CA SER A 237 35.97 -8.81 -8.06
C SER A 237 34.69 -8.07 -8.45
N GLU A 238 33.85 -8.71 -9.25
CA GLU A 238 32.45 -8.29 -9.51
C GLU A 238 31.52 -8.54 -8.29
N ALA A 239 32.08 -8.94 -7.15
CA ALA A 239 31.34 -9.33 -5.95
C ALA A 239 30.95 -8.23 -4.92
N PRO A 240 31.43 -6.96 -4.96
CA PRO A 240 31.10 -5.99 -3.89
C PRO A 240 29.75 -5.27 -4.07
N SER A 241 29.17 -5.23 -5.28
CA SER A 241 27.93 -4.48 -5.53
C SER A 241 26.68 -5.23 -5.05
N VAL A 242 26.63 -6.54 -5.24
CA VAL A 242 25.48 -7.37 -4.83
C VAL A 242 25.38 -7.45 -3.30
N SER A 243 26.50 -7.63 -2.60
CA SER A 243 26.53 -7.64 -1.13
C SER A 243 26.13 -6.28 -0.54
N ARG A 244 26.48 -5.17 -1.20
CA ARG A 244 26.07 -3.82 -0.76
C ARG A 244 24.57 -3.57 -0.92
N ILE A 245 23.95 -4.01 -2.01
CA ILE A 245 22.49 -3.87 -2.20
C ILE A 245 21.73 -4.65 -1.13
N GLU A 246 22.19 -5.86 -0.77
CA GLU A 246 21.57 -6.66 0.29
C GLU A 246 21.64 -6.00 1.66
N VAL A 247 22.78 -5.37 1.99
CA VAL A 247 22.94 -4.57 3.22
C VAL A 247 21.96 -3.40 3.22
N LEU A 248 21.87 -2.62 2.13
CA LEU A 248 20.95 -1.49 2.03
C LEU A 248 19.48 -1.90 2.15
N ARG A 249 19.10 -3.07 1.59
CA ARG A 249 17.74 -3.62 1.74
C ARG A 249 17.43 -4.01 3.18
N THR A 250 18.42 -4.55 3.89
CA THR A 250 18.30 -4.88 5.31
C THR A 250 18.10 -3.60 6.14
N GLU A 251 18.88 -2.55 5.86
CA GLU A 251 18.72 -1.25 6.53
C GLU A 251 17.35 -0.61 6.28
N ILE A 252 16.76 -0.79 5.09
CA ILE A 252 15.39 -0.31 4.80
C ILE A 252 14.35 -1.03 5.67
N GLU A 253 14.47 -2.33 5.86
CA GLU A 253 13.56 -3.09 6.74
C GLU A 253 13.71 -2.65 8.20
N GLU A 254 14.94 -2.40 8.67
CA GLU A 254 15.16 -1.84 10.01
C GLU A 254 14.55 -0.45 10.18
N CYS A 255 14.71 0.44 9.17
CA CYS A 255 14.07 1.75 9.18
C CYS A 255 12.54 1.64 9.19
N ARG A 256 11.97 0.61 8.54
CA ARG A 256 10.53 0.37 8.56
C ARG A 256 10.02 0.03 9.95
N VAL A 257 10.75 -0.83 10.68
CA VAL A 257 10.42 -1.16 12.07
C VAL A 257 10.48 0.08 12.96
N ARG A 258 11.57 0.87 12.88
CA ARG A 258 11.72 2.11 13.67
C ARG A 258 10.65 3.15 13.32
N ARG A 259 10.30 3.29 12.05
CA ARG A 259 9.21 4.17 11.61
C ARG A 259 7.89 3.79 12.25
N ASP A 260 7.58 2.48 12.27
CA ASP A 260 6.34 1.98 12.86
C ASP A 260 6.33 2.17 14.40
N GLU A 261 7.49 2.03 15.06
CA GLU A 261 7.66 2.39 16.47
C GLU A 261 7.42 3.88 16.73
N CYS A 262 8.01 4.78 15.93
CA CYS A 262 7.76 6.22 16.03
C CYS A 262 6.28 6.57 15.83
N TYR A 263 5.61 5.88 14.90
CA TYR A 263 4.17 6.05 14.66
C TYR A 263 3.35 5.63 15.90
N LEU A 264 3.67 4.48 16.51
CA LEU A 264 2.99 4.00 17.71
C LEU A 264 3.22 4.92 18.93
N GLN A 265 4.39 5.57 19.00
CA GLN A 265 4.73 6.53 20.04
C GLN A 265 4.20 7.96 19.77
N ASN A 266 3.55 8.19 18.63
CA ASN A 266 3.18 9.52 18.14
C ASN A 266 4.36 10.52 18.00
N ASP A 267 5.58 10.03 17.77
CA ASP A 267 6.75 10.88 17.49
C ASP A 267 6.78 11.24 16.00
N GLU A 268 6.15 12.37 15.64
CA GLU A 268 6.12 12.87 14.26
C GLU A 268 7.51 13.16 13.68
N LEU A 269 8.44 13.67 14.50
CA LEU A 269 9.77 14.06 14.03
C LEU A 269 10.64 12.82 13.80
N GLY A 270 10.55 11.82 14.69
CA GLY A 270 11.13 10.50 14.48
C GLY A 270 10.60 9.83 13.22
N TYR A 271 9.28 9.82 13.05
CA TYR A 271 8.63 9.26 11.87
C TYR A 271 9.13 9.88 10.57
N ARG A 272 9.16 11.23 10.48
CA ARG A 272 9.64 11.93 9.27
C ARG A 272 11.12 11.64 8.98
N ARG A 273 11.97 11.55 10.02
CA ARG A 273 13.39 11.22 9.87
C ARG A 273 13.59 9.81 9.31
N GLU A 274 12.88 8.81 9.84
CA GLU A 274 12.99 7.43 9.33
C GLU A 274 12.45 7.30 7.90
N VAL A 275 11.34 7.98 7.56
CA VAL A 275 10.82 8.01 6.18
C VAL A 275 11.83 8.64 5.22
N GLN A 276 12.45 9.76 5.59
CA GLN A 276 13.47 10.41 4.77
C GLN A 276 14.67 9.48 4.56
N ARG A 277 15.13 8.81 5.63
CA ARG A 277 16.23 7.84 5.56
C ARG A 277 15.91 6.68 4.63
N MET A 278 14.69 6.13 4.69
CA MET A 278 14.24 5.08 3.76
C MET A 278 14.27 5.55 2.30
N MET A 279 13.85 6.78 2.02
CA MET A 279 13.90 7.35 0.67
C MET A 279 15.34 7.51 0.16
N ASP A 280 16.25 7.94 1.03
CA ASP A 280 17.66 8.12 0.67
C ASP A 280 18.35 6.76 0.41
N LEU A 281 18.07 5.74 1.23
CA LEU A 281 18.54 4.36 1.01
C LEU A 281 17.98 3.77 -0.29
N ALA A 282 16.69 3.95 -0.57
CA ALA A 282 16.09 3.49 -1.82
C ALA A 282 16.69 4.19 -3.05
N ARG A 283 17.05 5.48 -2.92
CA ARG A 283 17.77 6.22 -3.96
C ARG A 283 19.17 5.65 -4.18
N GLU A 284 19.91 5.33 -3.12
CA GLU A 284 21.24 4.73 -3.21
C GLU A 284 21.19 3.36 -3.92
N ILE A 285 20.25 2.48 -3.56
CA ILE A 285 20.03 1.21 -4.26
C ILE A 285 19.79 1.46 -5.75
N GLY A 286 18.91 2.41 -6.09
CA GLY A 286 18.60 2.75 -7.47
C GLY A 286 19.75 3.40 -8.26
N LEU A 287 20.77 3.93 -7.58
CA LEU A 287 22.01 4.40 -8.22
C LEU A 287 22.95 3.22 -8.49
N ILE A 288 23.15 2.33 -7.51
CA ILE A 288 23.99 1.14 -7.65
C ILE A 288 23.43 0.20 -8.74
N GLU A 289 22.11 0.04 -8.81
CA GLU A 289 21.46 -0.78 -9.84
C GLU A 289 21.56 -0.16 -11.24
N ARG A 290 21.75 1.16 -11.37
CA ARG A 290 21.97 1.84 -12.66
C ARG A 290 23.40 1.80 -13.16
N GLU A 291 24.37 1.68 -12.26
CA GLU A 291 25.79 1.55 -12.60
C GLU A 291 26.16 0.14 -13.09
N ARG A 292 25.21 -0.80 -13.05
CA ARG A 292 25.33 -2.19 -13.49
C ARG A 292 24.72 -2.40 -14.87
#